data_AF-A0A1C6VAN3-F1
#
_entry.id   AF-A0A1C6VAN3-F1
#
_cell.length_a   1.000
_cell.length_b   1.000
_cell.length_c   1.000
_cell.angle_alpha   90.00
_cell.angle_beta   90.00
_cell.angle_gamma   90.00
#
_symmetry.space_group_name_H-M   'P 1'
#
loop_
_entity.id
_entity.type
_entity.pdbx_description
1 polymer ?
#
loop_
_entity_poly.entity_id
_entity_poly.type
_entity_poly.pdbx_seq_one_letter_code
_entity_poly.pdbx_strand_id
1 'polypeptide(L)'
;MNPSRIVRDEDFVGCSASQFLELLKALTMILTLPQSAADHVEALVVLTGQGEEWRLGHAIRTWEANPKLRHLLVANGNPAEKTYTEITLDQLRSLGLRRVEGVHVQAEPAPNTGRQAAWVADQVQARGITSLALTVSPYHLARVYLTVLKTLTLRGMRLPIIPLPAAVAPDTPVPETGATAYDLVPGEARRILAYVAEGWVATPAELQEYLRWLWSRHRALLVGPDLAG
;
A
#
# COMPACT_ATOMS: atom_id res chain seq x y z
N MET A 1 -10.74 -6.38 19.52
CA MET A 1 -9.66 -6.85 18.61
C MET A 1 -8.34 -6.49 19.28
N ASN A 2 -7.48 -7.46 19.58
CA ASN A 2 -6.33 -7.29 20.48
C ASN A 2 -5.19 -6.49 19.80
N PRO A 3 -4.73 -5.35 20.37
CA PRO A 3 -3.73 -4.48 19.73
C PRO A 3 -2.28 -5.00 19.76
N SER A 4 -1.96 -6.08 20.48
CA SER A 4 -0.59 -6.62 20.52
C SER A 4 -0.32 -7.56 19.33
N ARG A 5 0.22 -7.00 18.24
CA ARG A 5 0.46 -7.67 16.94
C ARG A 5 1.86 -8.31 16.77
N ILE A 6 2.48 -8.75 17.85
CA ILE A 6 3.69 -9.60 17.77
C ILE A 6 3.22 -11.04 17.70
N VAL A 7 3.61 -11.74 16.64
CA VAL A 7 3.21 -13.12 16.38
C VAL A 7 4.37 -14.04 16.72
N ARG A 8 4.09 -15.12 17.45
CA ARG A 8 5.08 -16.14 17.84
C ARG A 8 5.09 -17.27 16.83
N ASP A 9 6.14 -18.10 16.84
CA ASP A 9 6.26 -19.25 15.93
C ASP A 9 5.04 -20.21 16.04
N GLU A 10 4.50 -20.36 17.25
CA GLU A 10 3.32 -21.18 17.56
C GLU A 10 2.06 -20.72 16.79
N ASP A 11 1.95 -19.43 16.46
CA ASP A 11 0.80 -18.89 15.72
C ASP A 11 0.76 -19.34 14.25
N PHE A 12 1.86 -19.94 13.77
CA PHE A 12 1.96 -20.53 12.44
C PHE A 12 1.66 -22.03 12.42
N VAL A 13 1.27 -22.64 13.54
CA VAL A 13 0.79 -24.02 13.56
C VAL A 13 -0.37 -24.18 12.57
N GLY A 14 -0.25 -25.17 11.68
CA GLY A 14 -1.19 -25.41 10.59
C GLY A 14 -0.87 -24.70 9.27
N CYS A 15 0.14 -23.83 9.22
CA CYS A 15 0.66 -23.29 7.95
C CYS A 15 1.64 -24.27 7.32
N SER A 16 1.46 -24.59 6.04
CA SER A 16 2.36 -25.48 5.31
C SER A 16 3.56 -24.74 4.74
N ALA A 17 4.67 -25.46 4.51
CA ALA A 17 5.84 -24.91 3.83
C ALA A 17 5.48 -24.33 2.44
N SER A 18 4.55 -24.95 1.73
CA SER A 18 4.05 -24.45 0.45
C SER A 18 3.38 -23.07 0.58
N GLN A 19 2.59 -22.84 1.62
CA GLN A 19 1.98 -21.53 1.87
C GLN A 19 3.03 -20.44 2.11
N PHE A 20 4.09 -20.75 2.86
CA PHE A 20 5.20 -19.81 3.07
C PHE A 20 5.98 -19.52 1.78
N LEU A 21 6.21 -20.55 0.94
CA LEU A 21 6.87 -20.36 -0.35
C LEU A 21 6.04 -19.47 -1.28
N GLU A 22 4.72 -19.65 -1.32
CA GLU A 22 3.83 -18.80 -2.11
C GLU A 22 3.81 -17.35 -1.61
N LEU A 23 3.80 -17.16 -0.29
CA LEU A 23 3.95 -15.83 0.30
C LEU A 23 5.28 -15.19 -0.11
N LEU A 24 6.40 -15.90 0.06
CA LEU A 24 7.73 -15.38 -0.28
C LEU A 24 7.83 -15.04 -1.77
N LYS A 25 7.28 -15.86 -2.66
CA LYS A 25 7.17 -15.55 -4.10
C LYS A 25 6.38 -14.26 -4.32
N ALA A 26 5.20 -14.12 -3.72
CA ALA A 26 4.38 -12.93 -3.87
C ALA A 26 5.12 -11.66 -3.40
N LEU A 27 5.75 -11.70 -2.23
CA LEU A 27 6.59 -10.61 -1.71
C LEU A 27 7.70 -10.25 -2.69
N THR A 28 8.46 -11.24 -3.14
CA THR A 28 9.61 -11.05 -4.03
C THR A 28 9.17 -10.43 -5.35
N MET A 29 8.08 -10.91 -5.94
CA MET A 29 7.58 -10.42 -7.23
C MET A 29 6.95 -9.02 -7.15
N ILE A 30 6.41 -8.63 -6.00
CA ILE A 30 6.01 -7.23 -5.78
C ILE A 30 7.25 -6.34 -5.72
N LEU A 31 8.28 -6.76 -4.98
CA LEU A 31 9.52 -6.00 -4.79
C LEU A 31 10.41 -5.93 -6.05
N THR A 32 10.19 -6.79 -7.04
CA THR A 32 10.91 -6.71 -8.33
C THR A 32 10.35 -5.62 -9.25
N LEU A 33 9.23 -4.99 -8.90
CA LEU A 33 8.74 -3.84 -9.64
C LEU A 33 9.67 -2.63 -9.42
N PRO A 34 10.11 -1.96 -10.50
CA PRO A 34 11.02 -0.83 -10.39
C PRO A 34 10.36 0.35 -9.68
N GLN A 35 10.88 0.73 -8.51
CA GLN A 35 10.31 1.83 -7.72
C GLN A 35 10.34 3.17 -8.47
N SER A 36 11.31 3.37 -9.37
CA SER A 36 11.38 4.55 -10.25
C SER A 36 10.16 4.72 -11.15
N ALA A 37 9.40 3.65 -11.41
CA ALA A 37 8.15 3.74 -12.15
C ALA A 37 7.09 4.58 -11.41
N ALA A 38 7.23 4.79 -10.09
CA ALA A 38 6.36 5.68 -9.32
C ALA A 38 6.51 7.15 -9.74
N ASP A 39 7.57 7.53 -10.45
CA ASP A 39 7.72 8.89 -11.00
C ASP A 39 6.87 9.12 -12.26
N HIS A 40 6.30 8.06 -12.81
CA HIS A 40 5.57 8.06 -14.08
C HIS A 40 4.07 7.76 -13.94
N VAL A 41 3.58 7.54 -12.72
CA VAL A 41 2.15 7.30 -12.47
C VAL A 41 1.35 8.60 -12.38
N GLU A 42 0.03 8.49 -12.47
CA GLU A 42 -0.87 9.65 -12.35
C GLU A 42 -1.22 9.99 -10.89
N ALA A 43 -1.26 8.98 -10.02
CA ALA A 43 -1.71 9.14 -8.65
C ALA A 43 -0.71 8.56 -7.62
N LEU A 44 -0.52 9.28 -6.53
CA LEU A 44 0.15 8.80 -5.34
C LEU A 44 -0.90 8.49 -4.27
N VAL A 45 -0.81 7.31 -3.66
CA VAL A 45 -1.81 6.82 -2.71
C VAL A 45 -1.14 6.50 -1.39
N VAL A 46 -1.70 7.02 -0.29
CA VAL A 46 -1.18 6.82 1.06
C VAL A 46 -2.25 6.16 1.91
N LEU A 47 -1.94 4.96 2.42
CA LEU A 47 -2.80 4.29 3.40
C LEU A 47 -2.19 4.51 4.78
N THR A 48 -2.96 5.16 5.65
CA THR A 48 -2.52 5.57 6.99
C THR A 48 -2.90 4.54 8.06
N GLY A 49 -2.35 4.71 9.25
CA GLY A 49 -2.60 3.87 10.43
C GLY A 49 -1.39 3.88 11.37
N GLN A 50 -1.63 3.52 12.62
CA GLN A 50 -0.62 3.36 13.67
C GLN A 50 0.23 4.62 13.97
N GLY A 51 -0.32 5.81 13.71
CA GLY A 51 0.34 7.09 14.00
C GLY A 51 1.59 7.38 13.17
N GLU A 52 1.81 6.64 12.08
CA GLU A 52 3.04 6.71 11.31
C GLU A 52 3.10 7.94 10.38
N GLU A 53 3.36 9.10 10.95
CA GLU A 53 3.49 10.37 10.21
C GLU A 53 4.57 10.34 9.12
N TRP A 54 5.59 9.49 9.25
CA TRP A 54 6.62 9.33 8.22
C TRP A 54 6.06 8.86 6.88
N ARG A 55 4.95 8.10 6.85
CA ARG A 55 4.29 7.73 5.58
C ARG A 55 3.75 8.97 4.88
N LEU A 56 3.08 9.84 5.64
CA LEU A 56 2.53 11.10 5.15
C LEU A 56 3.66 12.03 4.70
N GLY A 57 4.68 12.21 5.53
CA GLY A 57 5.84 13.03 5.19
C GLY A 57 6.58 12.54 3.95
N HIS A 58 6.77 11.22 3.80
CA HIS A 58 7.35 10.64 2.59
C HIS A 58 6.49 10.94 1.35
N ALA A 59 5.19 10.65 1.43
CA ALA A 59 4.28 10.88 0.31
C ALA A 59 4.16 12.36 -0.08
N ILE A 60 4.10 13.27 0.90
CA ILE A 60 4.08 14.72 0.66
C ILE A 60 5.36 15.15 -0.06
N ARG A 61 6.53 14.69 0.37
CA ARG A 61 7.79 15.00 -0.33
C ARG A 61 7.78 14.49 -1.77
N THR A 62 7.30 13.27 -2.01
CA THR A 62 7.16 12.72 -3.37
C THR A 62 6.19 13.53 -4.22
N TRP A 63 5.04 13.90 -3.67
CA TRP A 63 4.02 14.73 -4.31
C TRP A 63 4.53 16.12 -4.69
N GLU A 64 5.28 16.75 -3.79
CA GLU A 64 5.86 18.09 -3.98
C GLU A 64 7.03 18.07 -4.98
N ALA A 65 7.81 16.98 -5.00
CA ALA A 65 8.96 16.83 -5.90
C ALA A 65 8.54 16.45 -7.33
N ASN A 66 7.37 15.83 -7.51
CA ASN A 66 6.89 15.37 -8.81
C ASN A 66 5.63 16.12 -9.27
N PRO A 67 5.77 17.22 -10.04
CA PRO A 67 4.64 17.99 -10.53
C PRO A 67 3.75 17.24 -11.54
N LYS A 68 4.23 16.11 -12.09
CA LYS A 68 3.45 15.29 -13.05
C LYS A 68 2.36 14.48 -12.35
N LEU A 69 2.49 14.21 -11.06
CA LEU A 69 1.42 13.61 -10.28
C LEU A 69 0.20 14.54 -10.30
N ARG A 70 -0.95 13.99 -10.68
CA ARG A 70 -2.22 14.70 -10.79
C ARG A 70 -3.10 14.50 -9.56
N HIS A 71 -2.91 13.39 -8.85
CA HIS A 71 -3.70 13.05 -7.68
C HIS A 71 -2.83 12.61 -6.50
N LEU A 72 -3.13 13.13 -5.31
CA LEU A 72 -2.67 12.60 -4.04
C LEU A 72 -3.88 12.09 -3.26
N LEU A 73 -3.97 10.78 -3.08
CA LEU A 73 -5.07 10.13 -2.36
C LEU A 73 -4.58 9.75 -0.96
N VAL A 74 -5.15 10.35 0.08
CA VAL A 74 -4.79 10.07 1.48
C VAL A 74 -5.97 9.42 2.19
N ALA A 75 -5.86 8.13 2.45
CA ALA A 75 -6.87 7.38 3.20
C ALA A 75 -6.76 7.69 4.70
N ASN A 76 -7.90 7.74 5.40
CA ASN A 76 -7.94 8.03 6.83
C ASN A 76 -7.61 6.78 7.66
N GLY A 77 -7.30 6.97 8.93
CA GLY A 77 -6.87 5.90 9.84
C GLY A 77 -8.01 5.11 10.48
N ASN A 78 -7.65 4.12 11.29
CA ASN A 78 -8.60 3.34 12.05
C ASN A 78 -8.91 4.05 13.39
N PRO A 79 -10.18 4.45 13.65
CA PRO A 79 -10.54 5.19 14.86
C PRO A 79 -10.36 4.39 16.16
N ALA A 80 -10.13 3.07 16.08
CA ALA A 80 -9.85 2.24 17.25
C ALA A 80 -8.35 2.21 17.64
N GLU A 81 -7.45 2.81 16.85
CA GLU A 81 -6.03 2.93 17.19
C GLU A 81 -5.82 4.01 18.26
N LYS A 82 -4.92 3.77 19.22
CA LYS A 82 -4.59 4.77 20.26
C LYS A 82 -3.95 6.02 19.68
N THR A 83 -3.24 5.85 18.57
CA THR A 83 -2.56 6.90 17.80
C THR A 83 -3.45 7.51 16.71
N TYR A 84 -4.73 7.16 16.66
CA TYR A 84 -5.64 7.71 15.66
C TYR A 84 -5.73 9.23 15.79
N THR A 85 -5.49 9.90 14.67
CA THR A 85 -5.81 11.31 14.46
C THR A 85 -6.52 11.40 13.11
N GLU A 86 -7.60 12.17 13.06
CA GLU A 86 -8.30 12.42 11.82
C GLU A 86 -7.37 13.15 10.84
N ILE A 87 -7.17 12.55 9.67
CA ILE A 87 -6.34 13.16 8.64
C ILE A 87 -7.13 14.27 7.95
N THR A 88 -6.64 15.49 8.05
CA THR A 88 -7.24 16.69 7.44
C THR A 88 -6.26 17.38 6.50
N LEU A 89 -6.77 18.23 5.59
CA LEU A 89 -5.90 19.02 4.71
C LEU A 89 -4.95 19.93 5.49
N ASP A 90 -5.40 20.48 6.63
CA ASP A 90 -4.58 21.36 7.45
C ASP A 90 -3.46 20.59 8.16
N GLN A 91 -3.70 19.35 8.59
CA GLN A 91 -2.62 18.47 9.07
C GLN A 91 -1.61 18.15 7.97
N LEU A 92 -2.08 17.88 6.73
CA LEU A 92 -1.15 17.65 5.62
C LEU A 92 -0.30 18.91 5.33
N ARG A 93 -0.90 20.10 5.42
CA ARG A 93 -0.17 21.37 5.28
C ARG A 93 0.87 21.57 6.37
N SER A 94 0.57 21.23 7.63
CA SER A 94 1.57 21.31 8.70
C SER A 94 2.73 20.34 8.50
N LEU A 95 2.53 19.27 7.74
CA LEU A 95 3.59 18.34 7.32
C LEU A 95 4.33 18.76 6.04
N GLY A 96 4.03 19.96 5.50
CA GLY A 96 4.73 20.54 4.36
C GLY A 96 4.02 20.43 3.01
N LEU A 97 2.74 20.01 2.98
CA LEU A 97 1.94 20.03 1.75
C LEU A 97 1.67 21.49 1.33
N ARG A 98 2.07 21.85 0.12
CA ARG A 98 1.85 23.19 -0.47
C ARG A 98 0.91 23.11 -1.66
N ARG A 99 1.07 22.09 -2.52
CA ARG A 99 0.24 21.90 -3.71
C ARG A 99 -1.02 21.12 -3.35
N VAL A 100 -2.14 21.83 -3.27
CA VAL A 100 -3.42 21.26 -2.80
C VAL A 100 -4.37 20.84 -3.94
N GLU A 101 -4.14 21.32 -5.15
CA GLU A 101 -4.91 20.89 -6.32
C GLU A 101 -4.65 19.41 -6.61
N GLY A 102 -5.70 18.61 -6.75
CA GLY A 102 -5.60 17.16 -6.93
C GLY A 102 -5.41 16.35 -5.64
N VAL A 103 -5.38 17.01 -4.46
CA VAL A 103 -5.32 16.33 -3.17
C VAL A 103 -6.73 15.91 -2.74
N HIS A 104 -6.87 14.64 -2.39
CA HIS A 104 -8.12 14.05 -1.94
C HIS A 104 -7.87 13.28 -0.64
N VAL A 105 -8.56 13.71 0.42
CA VAL A 105 -8.48 13.09 1.74
C VAL A 105 -9.78 12.34 1.99
N GLN A 106 -9.69 11.11 2.45
CA GLN A 106 -10.86 10.35 2.86
C GLN A 106 -11.49 11.01 4.08
N ALA A 107 -12.72 11.50 3.93
CA ALA A 107 -13.44 12.17 5.01
C ALA A 107 -13.78 11.20 6.16
N GLU A 108 -14.27 10.00 5.83
CA GLU A 108 -14.67 9.02 6.84
C GLU A 108 -13.46 8.24 7.38
N PRO A 109 -13.44 7.93 8.70
CA PRO A 109 -12.45 7.01 9.27
C PRO A 109 -12.49 5.64 8.58
N ALA A 110 -11.34 4.99 8.44
CA ALA A 110 -11.23 3.69 7.79
C ALA A 110 -10.73 2.63 8.79
N PRO A 111 -11.63 1.82 9.38
CA PRO A 111 -11.28 0.89 10.46
C PRO A 111 -10.36 -0.27 10.03
N ASN A 112 -10.16 -0.46 8.72
CA ASN A 112 -9.26 -1.48 8.20
C ASN A 112 -8.78 -1.13 6.79
N THR A 113 -7.72 -1.83 6.36
CA THR A 113 -7.13 -1.68 5.03
C THR A 113 -8.11 -1.98 3.89
N GLY A 114 -9.10 -2.86 4.09
CA GLY A 114 -10.12 -3.14 3.07
C GLY A 114 -11.00 -1.93 2.77
N ARG A 115 -11.39 -1.17 3.81
CA ARG A 115 -12.14 0.09 3.66
C ARG A 115 -11.31 1.17 2.98
N GLN A 116 -10.02 1.28 3.31
CA GLN A 116 -9.10 2.18 2.63
C GLN A 116 -8.95 1.81 1.15
N ALA A 117 -8.78 0.52 0.83
CA ALA A 117 -8.68 0.03 -0.55
C ALA A 117 -9.97 0.26 -1.36
N ALA A 118 -11.14 0.07 -0.74
CA ALA A 118 -12.43 0.37 -1.36
C ALA A 118 -12.55 1.86 -1.72
N TRP A 119 -12.17 2.74 -0.78
CA TRP A 119 -12.15 4.18 -1.04
C TRP A 119 -11.17 4.56 -2.16
N VAL A 120 -9.96 3.97 -2.19
CA VAL A 120 -9.00 4.17 -3.29
C VAL A 120 -9.63 3.77 -4.62
N ALA A 121 -10.32 2.63 -4.67
CA ALA A 121 -11.01 2.17 -5.87
C ALA A 121 -12.14 3.13 -6.30
N ASP A 122 -12.88 3.71 -5.35
CA ASP A 122 -13.88 4.76 -5.63
C ASP A 122 -13.21 6.00 -6.26
N GLN A 123 -12.07 6.44 -5.71
CA GLN A 123 -11.33 7.57 -6.25
C GLN A 123 -10.77 7.29 -7.66
N VAL A 124 -10.23 6.09 -7.88
CA VAL A 124 -9.72 5.67 -9.19
C VAL A 124 -10.83 5.75 -10.24
N GLN A 125 -12.00 5.19 -9.95
CA GLN A 125 -13.13 5.22 -10.85
C GLN A 125 -13.66 6.65 -11.08
N ALA A 126 -13.88 7.41 -10.01
CA ALA A 126 -14.47 8.75 -10.09
C ALA A 126 -13.59 9.77 -10.82
N ARG A 127 -12.26 9.56 -10.86
CA ARG A 127 -11.29 10.48 -11.48
C ARG A 127 -10.69 9.96 -12.77
N GLY A 128 -11.01 8.72 -13.16
CA GLY A 128 -10.39 8.08 -14.31
C GLY A 128 -8.88 7.92 -14.16
N ILE A 129 -8.40 7.62 -12.94
CA ILE A 129 -6.97 7.39 -12.68
C ILE A 129 -6.55 6.11 -13.39
N THR A 130 -5.51 6.19 -14.20
CA THR A 130 -5.05 5.08 -15.05
C THR A 130 -3.78 4.40 -14.54
N SER A 131 -3.12 4.96 -13.54
CA SER A 131 -1.95 4.36 -12.87
C SER A 131 -1.73 4.98 -11.49
N LEU A 132 -1.22 4.20 -10.53
CA LEU A 132 -0.98 4.67 -9.17
C LEU A 132 0.28 4.08 -8.53
N ALA A 133 0.84 4.81 -7.57
CA ALA A 133 1.89 4.36 -6.66
C ALA A 133 1.33 4.23 -5.24
N LEU A 134 1.68 3.14 -4.56
CA LEU A 134 1.23 2.85 -3.19
C LEU A 134 2.33 3.16 -2.17
N THR A 135 2.13 4.21 -1.39
CA THR A 135 2.99 4.57 -0.26
C THR A 135 2.45 4.05 1.07
N VAL A 136 3.20 3.12 1.63
CA VAL A 136 2.96 2.51 2.95
C VAL A 136 4.28 2.10 3.59
N SER A 137 4.28 1.80 4.89
CA SER A 137 5.47 1.29 5.54
C SER A 137 5.91 -0.06 4.98
N PRO A 138 7.22 -0.36 4.90
CA PRO A 138 7.74 -1.55 4.22
C PRO A 138 7.12 -2.87 4.69
N TYR A 139 6.96 -3.05 6.01
CA TYR A 139 6.41 -4.28 6.59
C TYR A 139 4.93 -4.51 6.22
N HIS A 140 4.19 -3.45 5.88
CA HIS A 140 2.79 -3.49 5.47
C HIS A 140 2.58 -3.63 3.95
N LEU A 141 3.63 -3.39 3.17
CA LEU A 141 3.53 -3.16 1.72
C LEU A 141 2.77 -4.26 0.99
N ALA A 142 3.16 -5.51 1.20
CA ALA A 142 2.58 -6.60 0.44
C ALA A 142 1.10 -6.83 0.73
N ARG A 143 0.70 -6.78 2.01
CA ARG A 143 -0.72 -6.95 2.37
C ARG A 143 -1.56 -5.84 1.74
N VAL A 144 -1.09 -4.59 1.84
CA VAL A 144 -1.77 -3.44 1.22
C VAL A 144 -1.86 -3.60 -0.29
N TYR A 145 -0.75 -3.92 -0.95
CA TYR A 145 -0.69 -4.11 -2.39
C TYR A 145 -1.70 -5.17 -2.86
N LEU A 146 -1.71 -6.33 -2.22
CA LEU A 146 -2.63 -7.43 -2.54
C LEU A 146 -4.09 -7.07 -2.22
N THR A 147 -4.35 -6.28 -1.18
CA THR A 147 -5.70 -5.81 -0.83
C THR A 147 -6.22 -4.84 -1.90
N VAL A 148 -5.41 -3.87 -2.31
CA VAL A 148 -5.78 -2.89 -3.34
C VAL A 148 -5.98 -3.58 -4.69
N LEU A 149 -5.06 -4.49 -5.07
CA LEU A 149 -5.19 -5.30 -6.29
C LEU A 149 -6.52 -6.06 -6.28
N LYS A 150 -6.81 -6.82 -5.21
CA LYS A 150 -8.06 -7.57 -5.10
C LYS A 150 -9.28 -6.68 -5.23
N THR A 151 -9.27 -5.54 -4.55
CA THR A 151 -10.39 -4.60 -4.53
C THR A 151 -10.65 -4.01 -5.92
N LEU A 152 -9.60 -3.65 -6.65
CA LEU A 152 -9.72 -3.16 -8.03
C LEU A 152 -10.24 -4.26 -8.96
N THR A 153 -9.70 -5.47 -8.87
CA THR A 153 -10.14 -6.63 -9.67
C THR A 153 -11.61 -6.95 -9.44
N LEU A 154 -12.08 -6.96 -8.20
CA LEU A 154 -13.50 -7.20 -7.87
C LEU A 154 -14.44 -6.14 -8.46
N ARG A 155 -13.91 -4.95 -8.77
CA ARG A 155 -14.65 -3.85 -9.41
C ARG A 155 -14.42 -3.78 -10.93
N GLY A 156 -13.81 -4.81 -11.52
CA GLY A 156 -13.52 -4.86 -12.95
C GLY A 156 -12.45 -3.88 -13.42
N MET A 157 -11.65 -3.33 -12.50
CA MET A 157 -10.58 -2.38 -12.81
C MET A 157 -9.23 -3.09 -12.88
N ARG A 158 -8.42 -2.67 -13.86
CA ARG A 158 -7.05 -3.15 -14.05
C ARG A 158 -6.18 -1.97 -14.49
N LEU A 159 -5.24 -1.56 -13.65
CA LEU A 159 -4.32 -0.44 -13.87
C LEU A 159 -2.95 -0.74 -13.23
N PRO A 160 -1.86 -0.10 -13.69
CA PRO A 160 -0.57 -0.16 -13.02
C PRO A 160 -0.62 0.32 -11.57
N ILE A 161 -0.12 -0.53 -10.68
CA ILE A 161 0.08 -0.31 -9.26
C ILE A 161 1.58 -0.48 -9.00
N ILE A 162 2.27 0.59 -8.62
CA ILE A 162 3.70 0.57 -8.32
C ILE A 162 3.91 0.63 -6.80
N PRO A 163 4.66 -0.30 -6.20
CA PRO A 163 4.98 -0.20 -4.78
C PRO A 163 5.98 0.94 -4.54
N LEU A 164 5.69 1.81 -3.57
CA LEU A 164 6.58 2.89 -3.15
C LEU A 164 6.70 2.88 -1.61
N PRO A 165 7.45 1.94 -1.02
CA PRO A 165 7.57 1.85 0.43
C PRO A 165 8.14 3.15 1.02
N ALA A 166 7.55 3.63 2.11
CA ALA A 166 8.05 4.80 2.82
C ALA A 166 9.47 4.52 3.35
N ALA A 167 10.38 5.46 3.10
CA ALA A 167 11.76 5.36 3.57
C ALA A 167 11.82 5.58 5.09
N VAL A 168 11.96 4.49 5.84
CA VAL A 168 12.07 4.45 7.31
C VAL A 168 13.03 3.34 7.70
N ALA A 169 13.85 3.55 8.73
CA ALA A 169 14.78 2.52 9.20
C ALA A 169 13.97 1.35 9.81
N PRO A 170 14.33 0.07 9.54
CA PRO A 170 13.61 -1.08 10.08
C PRO A 170 13.50 -1.11 11.61
N ASP A 171 14.49 -0.55 12.31
CA ASP A 171 14.54 -0.44 13.78
C ASP A 171 13.69 0.71 14.34
N THR A 172 13.06 1.53 13.48
CA THR A 172 12.20 2.63 13.93
C THR A 172 10.96 2.04 14.62
N PRO A 173 10.70 2.37 15.90
CA PRO A 173 9.52 1.89 16.59
C PRO A 173 8.24 2.49 16.02
N VAL A 174 7.23 1.66 15.80
CA VAL A 174 5.89 2.08 15.37
C VAL A 174 5.14 2.75 16.54
N PRO A 175 4.60 3.97 16.38
CA PRO A 175 3.99 4.72 17.49
C PRO A 175 2.89 3.97 18.24
N GLU A 176 2.05 3.23 17.53
CA GLU A 176 0.92 2.50 18.14
C GLU A 176 1.37 1.36 19.08
N THR A 177 2.46 0.68 18.74
CA THR A 177 2.83 -0.60 19.36
C THR A 177 4.19 -0.57 20.06
N GLY A 178 5.05 0.39 19.73
CA GLY A 178 6.47 0.41 20.11
C GLY A 178 7.32 -0.69 19.44
N ALA A 179 6.72 -1.49 18.56
CA ALA A 179 7.40 -2.61 17.89
C ALA A 179 8.13 -2.13 16.62
N THR A 180 9.18 -2.84 16.23
CA THR A 180 9.95 -2.55 15.00
C THR A 180 9.33 -3.26 13.79
N ALA A 181 9.85 -2.99 12.59
CA ALA A 181 9.44 -3.72 11.39
C ALA A 181 9.71 -5.23 11.51
N TYR A 182 10.81 -5.63 12.16
CA TYR A 182 11.17 -7.04 12.37
C TYR A 182 10.10 -7.79 13.18
N ASP A 183 9.56 -7.14 14.20
CA ASP A 183 8.52 -7.71 15.08
C ASP A 183 7.16 -7.83 14.39
N LEU A 184 6.87 -6.93 13.43
CA LEU A 184 5.56 -6.80 12.80
C LEU A 184 5.41 -7.65 11.53
N VAL A 185 6.51 -7.96 10.82
CA VAL A 185 6.50 -8.79 9.61
C VAL A 185 5.83 -10.16 9.81
N PRO A 186 6.11 -10.92 10.89
CA PRO A 186 5.42 -12.19 11.14
C PRO A 186 3.89 -12.02 11.24
N GLY A 187 3.43 -10.95 11.89
CA GLY A 187 2.00 -10.64 11.99
C GLY A 187 1.36 -10.31 10.64
N GLU A 188 2.09 -9.65 9.74
CA GLU A 188 1.63 -9.37 8.38
C GLU A 188 1.60 -10.63 7.53
N ALA A 189 2.61 -11.50 7.64
CA ALA A 189 2.64 -12.80 6.98
C ALA A 189 1.42 -13.66 7.37
N ARG A 190 1.13 -13.77 8.67
CA ARG A 190 -0.01 -14.53 9.17
C ARG A 190 -1.34 -13.99 8.64
N ARG A 191 -1.50 -12.66 8.61
CA ARG A 191 -2.70 -12.01 8.04
C ARG A 191 -2.85 -12.28 6.56
N ILE A 192 -1.77 -12.17 5.77
CA ILE A 192 -1.84 -12.44 4.33
C ILE A 192 -2.32 -13.89 4.11
N LEU A 193 -1.73 -14.87 4.81
CA LEU A 193 -2.13 -16.27 4.68
C LEU A 193 -3.62 -16.51 5.03
N ALA A 194 -4.11 -15.90 6.11
CA ALA A 194 -5.52 -15.98 6.49
C ALA A 194 -6.43 -15.29 5.46
N TYR A 195 -6.09 -14.07 5.06
CA TYR A 195 -6.90 -13.24 4.18
C TYR A 195 -6.98 -13.75 2.75
N VAL A 196 -5.97 -14.50 2.29
CA VAL A 196 -6.03 -15.22 1.00
C VAL A 196 -7.15 -16.26 1.03
N ALA A 197 -7.26 -17.03 2.12
CA ALA A 197 -8.31 -18.04 2.27
C ALA A 197 -9.72 -17.41 2.38
N GLU A 198 -9.81 -16.23 2.98
CA GLU A 198 -11.06 -15.46 3.12
C GLU A 198 -11.41 -14.63 1.86
N GLY A 199 -10.51 -14.58 0.86
CA GLY A 199 -10.69 -13.81 -0.37
C GLY A 199 -10.56 -12.29 -0.21
N TRP A 200 -9.99 -11.82 0.90
CA TRP A 200 -9.84 -10.38 1.21
C TRP A 200 -8.61 -9.74 0.56
N VAL A 201 -7.64 -10.55 0.15
CA VAL A 201 -6.46 -10.11 -0.61
C VAL A 201 -6.27 -10.95 -1.86
N ALA A 202 -5.51 -10.44 -2.82
CA ALA A 202 -5.25 -11.16 -4.06
C ALA A 202 -4.44 -12.44 -3.76
N THR A 203 -4.84 -13.53 -4.40
CA THR A 203 -4.13 -14.81 -4.36
C THR A 203 -2.80 -14.71 -5.13
N PRO A 204 -1.85 -15.62 -4.90
CA PRO A 204 -0.62 -15.69 -5.69
C PRO A 204 -0.88 -15.83 -7.21
N ALA A 205 -1.92 -16.58 -7.59
CA ALA A 205 -2.30 -16.73 -9.00
C ALA A 205 -2.83 -15.42 -9.60
N GLU A 206 -3.69 -14.70 -8.87
CA GLU A 206 -4.19 -13.37 -9.28
C GLU A 206 -3.04 -12.36 -9.41
N LEU A 207 -2.09 -12.36 -8.46
CA LEU A 207 -0.89 -11.52 -8.55
C LEU A 207 -0.06 -11.86 -9.78
N GLN A 208 0.20 -13.15 -10.03
CA GLN A 208 1.00 -13.58 -11.17
C GLN A 208 0.36 -13.17 -12.50
N GLU A 209 -0.95 -13.35 -12.64
CA GLU A 209 -1.69 -12.92 -13.84
C GLU A 209 -1.62 -11.40 -14.00
N TYR A 210 -1.81 -10.66 -12.90
CA TYR A 210 -1.70 -9.21 -12.90
C TYR A 210 -0.29 -8.75 -13.35
N LEU A 211 0.78 -9.31 -12.79
CA LEU A 211 2.15 -8.92 -13.13
C LEU A 211 2.51 -9.24 -14.57
N ARG A 212 2.07 -10.39 -15.12
CA ARG A 212 2.26 -10.71 -16.55
C ARG A 212 1.57 -9.68 -17.45
N TRP A 213 0.36 -9.27 -17.09
CA TRP A 213 -0.33 -8.20 -17.82
C TRP A 213 0.40 -6.86 -17.69
N LEU A 214 0.85 -6.51 -16.49
CA LEU A 214 1.55 -5.25 -16.22
C LEU A 214 2.81 -5.14 -17.10
N TRP A 215 3.63 -6.19 -17.12
CA TRP A 215 4.85 -6.23 -17.94
C TRP A 215 4.58 -6.29 -19.44
N SER A 216 3.52 -6.96 -19.89
CA SER A 216 3.20 -7.03 -21.33
C SER A 216 2.56 -5.77 -21.89
N ARG A 217 1.80 -5.00 -21.08
CA ARG A 217 1.04 -3.83 -21.54
C ARG A 217 1.67 -2.50 -21.15
N HIS A 218 2.45 -2.46 -20.06
CA HIS A 218 2.94 -1.22 -19.46
C HIS A 218 4.45 -1.20 -19.27
N ARG A 219 5.22 -1.95 -20.08
CA ARG A 219 6.68 -1.98 -20.01
C ARG A 219 7.30 -0.57 -20.03
N ALA A 220 6.82 0.31 -20.91
CA ALA A 220 7.33 1.69 -21.01
C ALA A 220 7.13 2.51 -19.72
N LEU A 221 6.07 2.24 -18.96
CA LEU A 221 5.86 2.86 -17.64
C LEU A 221 6.87 2.31 -16.62
N LEU A 222 7.16 1.00 -16.67
CA LEU A 222 8.04 0.33 -15.71
C LEU A 222 9.51 0.69 -15.90
N VAL A 223 10.00 0.67 -17.15
CA VAL A 223 11.44 0.77 -17.45
C VAL A 223 11.81 2.03 -18.24
N GLY A 224 10.85 2.93 -18.47
CA GLY A 224 11.02 4.10 -19.32
C GLY A 224 10.87 3.79 -20.81
N PRO A 225 10.81 4.83 -21.66
CA PRO A 225 10.59 4.69 -23.10
C PRO A 225 11.72 3.96 -23.86
N ASP A 226 12.94 3.87 -23.31
CA ASP A 226 14.13 3.43 -24.06
C ASP A 226 14.88 2.23 -23.45
N LEU A 227 14.20 1.09 -23.32
CA LEU A 227 14.87 -0.21 -23.18
C LEU A 227 14.25 -1.27 -24.11
N ALA A 228 13.57 -0.85 -25.18
CA ALA A 228 13.15 -1.71 -26.28
C ALA A 228 14.22 -1.65 -27.40
N GLY A 229 15.42 -2.13 -27.07
CA GLY A 229 16.42 -2.57 -28.04
C GLY A 229 16.46 -4.10 -28.04
#